data_AF-A0A1Q9NGN7-F1
#
_entry.id   AF-A0A1Q9NGN7-F1
#
_cell.length_a   1.000
_cell.length_b   1.000
_cell.length_c   1.000
_cell.angle_alpha   90.00
_cell.angle_beta   90.00
_cell.angle_gamma   90.00
#
_symmetry.space_group_name_H-M   'P 1'
#
loop_
_entity.id
_entity.type
_entity.pdbx_description
1 polymer ?
#
loop_
_entity_poly.entity_id
_entity_poly.type
_entity_poly.pdbx_seq_one_letter_code
_entity_poly.pdbx_strand_id
1 'polypeptide(L)'
;MTTDKERTTSLDDLFGDFAELVLENVTIELDELKLALRPMVQQMAKTAARPALEMPKSLIPASFKPPLGNYTQAIQEITLGATKGQGGSRSKTVTIG
;
A
#
# COMPACT_ATOMS: atom_id res chain seq x y z
N MET A 1 37.68 20.03 -46.86
CA MET A 1 37.91 19.14 -45.71
C MET A 1 37.72 20.00 -44.47
N THR A 2 36.48 20.09 -44.00
CA THR A 2 36.13 20.94 -42.86
C THR A 2 35.55 20.01 -41.81
N THR A 3 36.35 19.75 -40.79
CA THR A 3 36.08 18.81 -39.71
C THR A 3 34.94 19.34 -38.87
N ASP A 4 33.81 18.65 -38.90
CA ASP A 4 32.63 18.92 -38.08
C ASP A 4 33.02 18.66 -36.61
N LYS A 5 33.07 19.74 -35.82
CA LYS A 5 33.46 19.68 -34.42
C LYS A 5 32.21 19.32 -33.63
N GLU A 6 32.02 18.02 -33.38
CA GLU A 6 30.96 17.48 -32.54
C GLU A 6 30.91 18.27 -31.22
N ARG A 7 29.85 19.07 -31.05
CA ARG A 7 29.58 19.76 -29.81
C ARG A 7 29.05 18.72 -28.83
N THR A 8 29.96 18.14 -28.05
CA THR A 8 29.62 17.29 -26.91
C THR A 8 29.10 18.18 -25.79
N THR A 9 27.84 18.61 -25.88
CA THR A 9 27.15 19.26 -24.77
C THR A 9 26.99 18.22 -23.67
N SER A 10 27.67 18.42 -22.53
CA SER A 10 27.55 17.50 -21.42
C SER A 10 26.14 17.62 -20.81
N LEU A 11 25.57 16.50 -20.38
CA LEU A 11 24.25 16.51 -19.73
C LEU A 11 24.29 17.37 -18.45
N ASP A 12 25.44 17.46 -17.78
CA ASP A 12 25.65 18.30 -16.60
C ASP A 12 25.47 19.81 -16.92
N ASP A 13 25.93 20.26 -18.10
CA ASP A 13 25.74 21.66 -18.54
C ASP A 13 24.27 21.98 -18.87
N LEU A 14 23.51 20.99 -19.34
CA LEU A 14 22.10 21.14 -19.73
C LEU A 14 21.16 21.03 -18.52
N PHE A 15 21.51 20.18 -17.55
CA PHE A 15 20.67 19.83 -16.42
C PHE A 15 21.14 20.39 -15.07
N GLY A 16 22.22 21.17 -14.99
CA GLY A 16 22.59 21.99 -13.81
C GLY A 16 22.70 21.25 -12.46
N ASP A 17 22.64 22.00 -11.35
CA ASP A 17 22.74 21.51 -9.96
C ASP A 17 21.46 20.77 -9.47
N PHE A 18 20.79 20.02 -10.34
CA PHE A 18 19.65 19.22 -9.92
C PHE A 18 20.17 17.97 -9.20
N ALA A 19 19.70 17.79 -7.96
CA ALA A 19 20.13 16.69 -7.12
C ALA A 19 19.70 15.30 -7.64
N GLU A 20 18.71 15.25 -8.54
CA GLU A 20 18.13 14.01 -9.05
C GLU A 20 17.52 14.22 -10.45
N LEU A 21 17.82 13.29 -11.38
CA LEU A 21 17.30 13.26 -12.75
C LEU A 21 16.44 12.00 -12.92
N VAL A 22 15.17 12.18 -13.27
CA VAL A 22 14.21 11.08 -13.48
C VAL A 22 13.80 11.03 -14.96
N LEU A 23 14.03 9.89 -15.60
CA LEU A 23 13.69 9.66 -17.01
C LEU A 23 12.56 8.62 -17.08
N GLU A 24 11.42 8.99 -17.64
CA GLU A 24 10.26 8.10 -17.81
C GLU A 24 9.90 7.91 -19.29
N ASN A 25 9.65 6.67 -19.69
CA ASN A 25 9.23 6.28 -21.05
C ASN A 25 10.15 6.78 -22.17
N VAL A 26 11.47 6.67 -21.99
CA VAL A 26 12.45 7.11 -22.99
C VAL A 26 13.22 5.91 -23.57
N THR A 27 13.47 5.95 -24.87
CA THR A 27 14.38 5.02 -25.56
C THR A 27 15.72 5.71 -25.75
N ILE A 28 16.79 5.11 -25.22
CA ILE A 28 18.15 5.65 -25.32
C ILE A 28 18.95 4.75 -26.25
N GLU A 29 19.43 5.31 -27.37
CA GLU A 29 20.31 4.62 -28.33
C GLU A 29 21.74 5.14 -28.15
N LEU A 30 22.67 4.25 -27.80
CA LEU A 30 24.06 4.57 -27.46
C LEU A 30 24.97 3.51 -28.08
N ASP A 31 26.14 3.94 -28.56
CA ASP A 31 27.17 3.02 -29.05
C ASP A 31 27.96 2.36 -27.89
N GLU A 32 28.20 3.08 -26.79
CA GLU A 32 28.91 2.58 -25.60
C GLU A 32 28.33 3.17 -24.30
N LEU A 33 27.96 2.31 -23.34
CA LEU A 33 27.46 2.71 -22.02
C LEU A 33 28.52 2.46 -20.93
N LYS A 34 28.90 3.52 -20.20
CA LYS A 34 29.81 3.45 -19.04
C LYS A 34 29.11 3.95 -17.78
N LEU A 35 28.88 3.05 -16.82
CA LEU A 35 28.29 3.36 -15.52
C LEU A 35 29.40 3.48 -14.45
N ALA A 36 29.59 4.68 -13.91
CA ALA A 36 30.48 4.92 -12.78
C ALA A 36 29.67 4.86 -11.46
N LEU A 37 29.54 3.66 -10.89
CA LEU A 37 28.89 3.48 -9.59
C LEU A 37 29.78 4.05 -8.49
N ARG A 38 29.34 5.14 -7.85
CA ARG A 38 30.04 5.67 -6.67
C ARG A 38 29.79 4.72 -5.48
N PRO A 39 30.82 4.34 -4.71
CA PRO A 39 30.63 3.52 -3.52
C PRO A 39 29.72 4.26 -2.52
N MET A 40 28.58 3.66 -2.21
CA MET A 40 27.49 4.22 -1.39
C MET A 40 27.79 4.27 0.12
N VAL A 41 29.06 4.34 0.51
CA VAL A 41 29.50 4.09 1.90
C VAL A 41 29.45 5.36 2.78
N GLN A 42 29.18 6.54 2.23
CA GLN A 42 29.34 7.80 2.99
C GLN A 42 28.05 8.47 3.46
N GLN A 43 26.85 7.94 3.17
CA GLN A 43 25.60 8.52 3.68
C GLN A 43 25.04 7.85 4.95
N MET A 44 25.41 6.61 5.25
CA MET A 44 24.94 5.94 6.47
C MET A 44 25.54 6.53 7.76
N ALA A 45 26.76 7.09 7.69
CA ALA A 45 27.41 7.69 8.86
C ALA A 45 26.80 9.04 9.28
N LYS A 46 26.24 9.81 8.33
CA LYS A 46 25.57 11.10 8.65
C LYS A 46 24.14 10.92 9.16
N THR A 47 23.50 9.78 8.91
CA THR A 47 22.16 9.48 9.46
C THR A 47 22.20 9.01 10.91
N ALA A 48 23.34 8.53 11.41
CA ALA A 48 23.50 8.08 12.79
C ALA A 48 23.52 9.23 13.83
N ALA A 49 23.69 10.48 13.38
CA ALA A 49 23.71 11.67 14.23
C ALA A 49 22.42 12.51 14.11
N ARG A 50 21.32 11.93 13.61
CA ARG A 50 20.01 12.58 13.80
C ARG A 50 19.58 12.30 15.25
N PRO A 51 19.18 13.32 16.02
CA PRO A 51 18.57 13.07 17.33
C PRO A 51 17.43 12.07 17.11
N ALA A 52 17.42 11.01 17.93
CA ALA A 52 16.38 10.00 17.86
C ALA A 52 15.04 10.73 17.89
N LEU A 53 14.21 10.52 16.86
CA LEU A 53 12.88 11.08 16.82
C LEU A 53 12.18 10.65 18.11
N GLU A 54 11.83 11.61 18.97
CA GLU A 54 11.12 11.31 20.21
C GLU A 54 9.76 10.74 19.84
N MET A 55 9.60 9.43 20.01
CA MET A 55 8.31 8.79 19.81
C MET A 55 7.33 9.39 20.82
N PRO A 56 6.11 9.76 20.38
CA PRO A 56 5.10 10.27 21.29
C PRO A 56 4.79 9.21 22.35
N LYS A 57 4.76 9.61 23.62
CA LYS A 57 4.53 8.72 24.77
C LYS A 57 3.18 7.99 24.70
N SER A 58 2.22 8.53 23.96
CA SER A 58 0.89 7.94 23.76
C SER A 58 0.28 8.44 22.46
N LEU A 59 -0.45 7.55 21.77
CA LEU A 59 -1.28 7.89 20.63
C LEU A 59 -2.64 8.42 21.10
N ILE A 60 -3.28 9.25 20.28
CA ILE A 60 -4.66 9.70 20.53
C ILE A 60 -5.58 8.46 20.44
N PRO A 61 -6.38 8.17 21.49
CA PRO A 61 -7.27 7.02 21.46
C PRO A 61 -8.36 7.21 20.40
N ALA A 62 -8.42 6.29 19.44
CA ALA A 62 -9.48 6.27 18.42
C ALA A 62 -10.63 5.38 18.88
N SER A 63 -11.87 5.87 18.78
CA SER A 63 -13.05 5.06 19.04
C SER A 63 -13.38 4.23 17.81
N PHE A 64 -13.19 2.91 17.89
CA PHE A 64 -13.67 1.98 16.88
C PHE A 64 -15.10 1.54 17.23
N LYS A 65 -16.06 1.85 16.36
CA LYS A 65 -17.41 1.29 16.42
C LYS A 65 -17.54 0.27 15.29
N PRO A 66 -17.73 -1.03 15.59
CA PRO A 66 -17.94 -2.01 14.52
C PRO A 66 -19.19 -1.62 13.73
N PRO A 67 -19.14 -1.66 12.39
CA PRO A 67 -20.33 -1.41 11.59
C PRO A 67 -21.34 -2.52 11.85
N LEU A 68 -22.45 -2.19 12.51
CA LEU A 68 -23.59 -3.09 12.63
C LEU A 68 -24.37 -3.03 11.32
N GLY A 69 -24.35 -4.14 10.57
CA GLY A 69 -25.19 -4.30 9.40
C GLY A 69 -26.64 -4.48 9.82
N ASN A 70 -27.52 -3.57 9.43
CA ASN A 70 -28.96 -3.78 9.56
C ASN A 70 -29.41 -4.69 8.41
N TYR A 71 -29.86 -5.90 8.72
CA TYR A 71 -30.46 -6.78 7.74
C TYR A 71 -31.94 -6.41 7.55
N THR A 72 -32.35 -6.15 6.30
CA THR A 72 -33.74 -5.83 5.97
C THR A 72 -34.69 -7.01 6.21
N GLN A 73 -34.16 -8.24 6.20
CA GLN A 73 -34.93 -9.46 6.37
C GLN A 73 -34.45 -10.25 7.59
N ALA A 74 -35.39 -10.97 8.20
CA ALA A 74 -35.14 -11.91 9.28
C ALA A 74 -35.16 -13.34 8.74
N ILE A 75 -34.46 -14.25 9.42
CA ILE A 75 -34.51 -15.68 9.11
C ILE A 75 -35.93 -16.18 9.42
N GLN A 76 -36.53 -16.90 8.48
CA GLN A 76 -37.85 -17.48 8.68
C GLN A 76 -37.76 -18.61 9.71
N GLU A 77 -38.48 -18.46 10.82
CA GLU A 77 -38.62 -19.52 11.81
C GLU A 77 -39.53 -20.64 11.27
N ILE A 78 -39.06 -21.88 11.39
CA ILE A 78 -39.77 -23.09 10.97
C ILE A 78 -39.94 -24.00 12.18
N THR A 79 -41.18 -24.41 12.45
CA THR A 79 -41.49 -25.36 13.52
C THR A 79 -41.58 -26.78 12.99
N LEU A 80 -40.79 -27.68 13.56
CA LEU A 80 -40.74 -29.09 13.20
C LEU A 80 -41.56 -29.93 14.19
N GLY A 81 -42.47 -30.73 13.63
CA GLY A 81 -43.37 -31.61 14.37
C GLY A 81 -44.64 -30.91 14.88
N ALA A 82 -45.53 -31.70 15.47
CA ALA A 82 -46.76 -31.22 16.08
C ALA A 82 -47.08 -32.05 17.32
N THR A 83 -47.56 -31.39 18.38
CA THR A 83 -48.02 -32.05 19.61
C THR A 83 -49.45 -32.59 19.48
N LYS A 84 -49.92 -33.39 20.45
CA LYS A 84 -51.31 -33.87 20.49
C LYS A 84 -52.34 -32.74 20.40
N GLY A 85 -52.09 -31.60 21.05
CA GLY A 85 -52.97 -30.42 20.98
C GLY A 85 -53.00 -29.75 19.60
N GLN A 86 -52.03 -30.06 18.74
CA GLN A 86 -51.90 -29.57 17.36
C GLN A 86 -52.21 -30.68 16.33
N GLY A 87 -52.73 -31.83 16.77
CA GLY A 87 -53.05 -32.96 15.88
C GLY A 87 -51.89 -33.89 15.53
N GLY A 88 -50.73 -33.75 16.18
CA GLY A 88 -49.56 -34.62 15.98
C GLY A 88 -49.34 -35.63 17.11
N SER A 89 -48.37 -36.52 16.93
CA SER A 89 -48.01 -37.56 17.91
C SER A 89 -46.74 -37.24 18.72
N ARG A 90 -46.04 -36.14 18.39
CA ARG A 90 -44.78 -35.79 19.06
C ARG A 90 -45.05 -35.22 20.45
N SER A 91 -44.13 -35.49 21.39
CA SER A 91 -44.21 -34.94 22.74
C SER A 91 -43.79 -33.47 22.79
N LYS A 92 -42.94 -33.03 21.86
CA LYS A 92 -42.42 -31.65 21.77
C LYS A 92 -42.26 -31.25 20.30
N THR A 93 -42.26 -29.94 20.06
CA THR A 93 -41.90 -29.31 18.80
C THR A 93 -40.56 -28.58 18.95
N VAL A 94 -39.86 -28.36 17.84
CA VAL A 94 -38.62 -27.59 17.81
C VAL A 94 -38.74 -26.53 16.74
N THR A 95 -38.46 -25.27 17.08
CA THR A 95 -38.45 -24.15 16.14
C THR A 95 -37.01 -23.78 15.82
N ILE A 96 -36.70 -23.61 14.53
CA ILE A 96 -35.37 -23.29 14.03
C ILE A 96 -35.50 -22.07 13.11
N GLY A 97 -34.67 -21.07 13.34
CA GLY A 97 -34.64 -19.81 12.60
C GLY A 97 -33.85 -18.78 13.40
#